data_AF-K2MYM7-F1
#
_entry.id   AF-K2MYM7-F1
#
_cell.length_a   1.000
_cell.length_b   1.000
_cell.length_c   1.000
_cell.angle_alpha   90.00
_cell.angle_beta   90.00
_cell.angle_gamma   90.00
#
_symmetry.space_group_name_H-M   'P 1'
#
loop_
_entity.id
_entity.type
_entity.pdbx_description
1 polymer ?
#
loop_
_entity_poly.entity_id
_entity_poly.type
_entity_poly.pdbx_seq_one_letter_code
_entity_poly.pdbx_strand_id
1 'polypeptide(L)'
;MPTVHAVVLRMRGGTVDRAITVGHAVDTVLMDGVHITNGVAVVFDVPAMLPGALRIELRNCVCDGGAQIYVRGYSGEPASDRSLEVSVSGLSGDYCSLVFVHNLPAHTNVTVRDSTIVTAGPMRYSQVSGLTDAVASPLVLHATSLLRSQLRVSNTVLRSLQTGGSAVYVGGGVDLLSSAVVLDGVSLEASGGPTASAMHVASSSRLSLRGHSVLS
;
A
#
# COMPACT_ATOMS: atom_id res chain seq x y z
N MET A 1 -9.88 -19.60 -27.30
CA MET A 1 -9.30 -18.74 -26.26
C MET A 1 -7.79 -18.93 -26.31
N PRO A 2 -6.98 -17.93 -26.67
CA PRO A 2 -5.53 -18.05 -26.59
C PRO A 2 -5.13 -18.22 -25.12
N THR A 3 -4.35 -19.25 -24.81
CA THR A 3 -3.76 -19.49 -23.49
C THR A 3 -2.74 -18.39 -23.20
N VAL A 4 -3.16 -17.35 -22.48
CA VAL A 4 -2.22 -16.34 -21.97
C VAL A 4 -1.34 -17.03 -20.95
N HIS A 5 -0.04 -17.14 -21.25
CA HIS A 5 0.93 -17.69 -20.32
C HIS A 5 1.24 -16.62 -19.29
N ALA A 6 1.09 -16.96 -18.01
CA ALA A 6 1.42 -16.06 -16.93
C ALA A 6 2.92 -15.74 -16.94
N VAL A 7 3.25 -14.45 -16.88
CA VAL A 7 4.62 -13.98 -16.74
C VAL A 7 4.85 -13.60 -15.29
N VAL A 8 5.88 -14.20 -14.68
CA VAL A 8 6.37 -13.76 -13.38
C VAL A 8 7.32 -12.59 -13.60
N LEU A 9 6.98 -11.41 -13.09
CA LEU A 9 7.91 -10.29 -13.03
C LEU A 9 8.88 -10.52 -11.87
N ARG A 10 10.17 -10.66 -12.16
CA ARG A 10 11.22 -10.79 -11.14
C ARG A 10 12.26 -9.69 -11.29
N MET A 11 12.50 -8.96 -10.20
CA MET A 11 13.56 -7.96 -10.09
C MET A 11 14.40 -8.29 -8.87
N ARG A 12 15.72 -8.41 -9.04
CA ARG A 12 16.64 -8.70 -7.95
C ARG A 12 17.80 -7.72 -7.99
N GLY A 13 17.99 -6.96 -6.92
CA GLY A 13 18.91 -5.83 -6.92
C GLY A 13 18.48 -4.73 -7.88
N GLY A 14 19.43 -3.85 -8.20
CA GLY A 14 19.24 -2.78 -9.17
C GLY A 14 18.40 -1.61 -8.66
N THR A 15 18.17 -0.66 -9.56
CA THR A 15 17.51 0.61 -9.26
C THR A 15 16.31 0.83 -10.17
N VAL A 16 15.20 1.28 -9.58
CA VAL A 16 14.02 1.80 -10.26
C VAL A 16 14.00 3.30 -10.03
N ASP A 17 14.43 4.05 -11.04
CA ASP A 17 14.50 5.51 -11.05
C ASP A 17 13.52 6.13 -12.06
N ARG A 18 12.67 5.30 -12.67
CA ARG A 18 11.56 5.69 -13.54
C ARG A 18 10.28 5.04 -13.06
N ALA A 19 9.16 5.74 -13.26
CA ALA A 19 7.86 5.20 -12.90
C ALA A 19 7.56 3.93 -13.70
N ILE A 20 7.04 2.91 -13.01
CA ILE A 20 6.63 1.65 -13.62
C ILE A 20 5.22 1.29 -13.19
N THR A 21 4.45 0.72 -14.12
CA THR A 21 3.14 0.13 -13.86
C THR A 21 3.19 -1.33 -14.28
N VAL A 22 2.91 -2.21 -13.33
CA VAL A 22 2.90 -3.66 -13.49
C VAL A 22 1.45 -4.11 -13.46
N GLY A 23 1.02 -4.84 -14.49
CA GLY A 23 -0.34 -5.36 -14.56
C GLY A 23 -0.47 -6.40 -15.66
N HIS A 24 -0.35 -5.97 -16.92
CA HIS A 24 -0.67 -6.81 -18.07
C HIS A 24 0.13 -8.13 -18.11
N ALA A 25 -0.59 -9.26 -18.23
CA ALA A 25 -0.06 -10.63 -18.31
C ALA A 25 0.78 -11.11 -17.11
N VAL A 26 0.70 -10.40 -15.97
CA VAL A 26 1.40 -10.76 -14.73
C VAL A 26 0.40 -11.35 -13.73
N ASP A 27 0.77 -12.47 -13.10
CA ASP A 27 0.09 -13.01 -11.92
C ASP A 27 0.94 -12.87 -10.65
N THR A 28 2.26 -12.83 -10.82
CA THR A 28 3.24 -12.84 -9.74
C THR A 28 4.31 -11.77 -9.96
N VAL A 29 4.54 -10.95 -8.94
CA VAL A 29 5.63 -9.97 -8.88
C VAL A 29 6.54 -10.30 -7.71
N LEU A 30 7.84 -10.43 -7.97
CA LEU A 30 8.86 -10.62 -6.95
C LEU A 30 9.94 -9.55 -7.10
N MET A 31 10.09 -8.68 -6.10
CA MET A 31 11.14 -7.67 -6.01
C MET A 31 12.00 -7.98 -4.79
N ASP A 32 13.30 -8.20 -4.98
CA ASP A 32 14.24 -8.56 -3.90
C ASP A 32 15.47 -7.66 -3.94
N GLY A 33 15.66 -6.83 -2.92
CA GLY A 33 16.82 -5.92 -2.85
C GLY A 33 16.79 -4.78 -3.87
N VAL A 34 15.62 -4.43 -4.40
CA VAL A 34 15.47 -3.36 -5.41
C VAL A 34 15.46 -2.00 -4.71
N HIS A 35 16.20 -1.04 -5.25
CA HIS A 35 16.23 0.35 -4.78
C HIS A 35 15.31 1.23 -5.63
N ILE A 36 14.32 1.87 -5.02
CA ILE A 36 13.32 2.72 -5.69
C ILE A 36 13.59 4.17 -5.27
N THR A 37 13.84 5.06 -6.23
CA THR A 37 14.37 6.40 -5.95
C THR A 37 13.74 7.49 -6.82
N ASN A 38 14.22 8.72 -6.74
CA ASN A 38 13.83 9.85 -7.58
C ASN A 38 12.33 10.18 -7.57
N GLY A 39 11.65 9.90 -6.45
CA GLY A 39 10.23 10.24 -6.29
C GLY A 39 9.30 9.46 -7.21
N VAL A 40 9.74 8.34 -7.77
CA VAL A 40 8.96 7.60 -8.75
C VAL A 40 7.84 6.77 -8.12
N ALA A 41 6.83 6.49 -8.93
CA ALA A 41 5.75 5.59 -8.57
C ALA A 41 6.00 4.18 -9.14
N VAL A 42 5.94 3.18 -8.27
CA VAL A 42 5.83 1.76 -8.64
C VAL A 42 4.39 1.35 -8.41
N VAL A 43 3.65 1.07 -9.48
CA VAL A 43 2.23 0.75 -9.41
C VAL A 43 1.99 -0.71 -9.75
N PHE A 44 1.42 -1.47 -8.82
CA PHE A 44 0.85 -2.79 -9.08
C PHE A 44 -0.65 -2.62 -9.36
N ASP A 45 -1.01 -2.65 -10.64
CA ASP A 45 -2.36 -2.46 -11.14
C ASP A 45 -3.10 -3.83 -11.17
N VAL A 46 -3.72 -4.17 -10.06
CA VAL A 46 -4.39 -5.47 -9.83
C VAL A 46 -5.50 -5.74 -10.86
N PRO A 47 -6.36 -4.77 -11.24
CA PRO A 47 -7.33 -4.98 -12.32
C PRO A 47 -6.70 -5.37 -13.66
N ALA A 48 -5.51 -4.87 -13.97
CA ALA A 48 -4.79 -5.18 -15.21
C ALA A 48 -4.01 -6.51 -15.16
N MET A 49 -3.89 -7.13 -13.98
CA MET A 49 -3.29 -8.45 -13.79
C MET A 49 -4.18 -9.59 -14.28
N LEU A 50 -3.57 -10.76 -14.44
CA LEU A 50 -4.27 -11.96 -14.88
C LEU A 50 -5.40 -12.35 -13.90
N PRO A 51 -6.49 -12.97 -14.40
CA PRO A 51 -7.49 -13.55 -13.52
C PRO A 51 -6.92 -14.64 -12.61
N GLY A 52 -7.50 -14.80 -11.42
CA GLY A 52 -7.15 -15.87 -10.48
C GLY A 52 -6.40 -15.38 -9.24
N ALA A 53 -5.49 -16.22 -8.75
CA ALA A 53 -4.68 -15.94 -7.57
C ALA A 53 -3.46 -15.10 -7.95
N LEU A 54 -3.32 -13.94 -7.31
CA LEU A 54 -2.28 -12.95 -7.57
C LEU A 54 -1.31 -12.87 -6.38
N ARG A 55 -0.03 -12.64 -6.67
CA ARG A 55 1.00 -12.47 -5.65
C ARG A 55 1.92 -11.29 -5.95
N ILE A 56 2.12 -10.43 -4.96
CA ILE A 56 3.08 -9.33 -5.00
C ILE A 56 3.99 -9.47 -3.79
N GLU A 57 5.29 -9.66 -4.01
CA GLU A 57 6.29 -9.82 -2.96
C GLU A 57 7.40 -8.79 -3.11
N LEU A 58 7.62 -8.00 -2.06
CA LEU A 58 8.74 -7.09 -1.91
C LEU A 58 9.56 -7.56 -0.71
N ARG A 59 10.84 -7.87 -0.96
CA ARG A 59 11.78 -8.33 0.07
C ARG A 59 13.02 -7.45 0.07
N ASN A 60 13.37 -6.92 1.24
CA ASN A 60 14.59 -6.14 1.45
C ASN A 60 14.76 -4.97 0.45
N CYS A 61 13.65 -4.45 -0.08
CA CYS A 61 13.68 -3.31 -0.99
C CYS A 61 14.00 -2.03 -0.21
N VAL A 62 14.58 -1.06 -0.92
CA VAL A 62 14.88 0.26 -0.37
C VAL A 62 14.07 1.30 -1.12
N CYS A 63 13.49 2.29 -0.43
CA CYS A 63 12.81 3.40 -1.08
C CYS A 63 13.24 4.76 -0.52
N ASP A 64 13.54 5.72 -1.39
CA ASP A 64 13.93 7.08 -1.00
C ASP A 64 13.42 8.14 -2.00
N GLY A 65 13.82 9.40 -1.77
CA GLY A 65 13.58 10.49 -2.72
C GLY A 65 12.10 10.84 -2.92
N GLY A 66 11.20 10.41 -2.04
CA GLY A 66 9.76 10.56 -2.16
C GLY A 66 9.09 9.45 -2.97
N ALA A 67 9.76 8.31 -3.18
CA ALA A 67 9.25 7.17 -3.92
C ALA A 67 7.96 6.61 -3.31
N GLN A 68 7.08 6.10 -4.16
CA GLN A 68 5.75 5.65 -3.76
C GLN A 68 5.44 4.30 -4.38
N ILE A 69 5.01 3.36 -3.54
CA ILE A 69 4.66 1.99 -3.94
C ILE A 69 3.15 1.85 -3.81
N TYR A 70 2.48 1.59 -4.92
CA TYR A 70 1.03 1.51 -5.00
C TYR A 70 0.57 0.08 -5.23
N VAL A 71 -0.36 -0.39 -4.41
CA VAL A 71 -1.23 -1.52 -4.73
C VAL A 71 -2.58 -0.93 -5.12
N ARG A 72 -2.88 -0.93 -6.42
CA ARG A 72 -4.09 -0.33 -6.99
C ARG A 72 -5.12 -1.41 -7.29
N GLY A 73 -6.26 -1.34 -6.61
CA GLY A 73 -7.42 -2.19 -6.80
C GLY A 73 -8.44 -1.66 -7.82
N TYR A 74 -9.67 -2.17 -7.73
CA TYR A 74 -10.80 -1.86 -8.59
C TYR A 74 -11.50 -0.58 -8.14
N SER A 75 -11.68 0.39 -9.04
CA SER A 75 -12.41 1.62 -8.74
C SER A 75 -13.92 1.40 -8.49
N GLY A 76 -14.46 0.26 -8.94
CA GLY A 76 -15.82 -0.21 -8.66
C GLY A 76 -15.82 -1.37 -7.66
N GLU A 77 -16.82 -2.26 -7.73
CA GLU A 77 -16.93 -3.41 -6.81
C GLU A 77 -15.67 -4.32 -6.83
N PRO A 78 -15.27 -4.87 -5.66
CA PRO A 78 -14.13 -5.77 -5.57
C PRO A 78 -14.39 -7.07 -6.34
N ALA A 79 -13.36 -7.56 -7.05
CA ALA A 79 -13.42 -8.86 -7.70
C ALA A 79 -13.58 -9.97 -6.64
N SER A 80 -14.66 -10.76 -6.76
CA SER A 80 -14.98 -11.84 -5.82
C SER A 80 -14.48 -13.21 -6.27
N ASP A 81 -14.07 -13.34 -7.53
CA ASP A 81 -13.53 -14.54 -8.19
C ASP A 81 -11.99 -14.57 -8.19
N ARG A 82 -11.36 -13.65 -7.46
CA ARG A 82 -9.90 -13.49 -7.39
C ARG A 82 -9.43 -13.39 -5.95
N SER A 83 -8.17 -13.72 -5.72
CA SER A 83 -7.50 -13.52 -4.43
C SER A 83 -6.15 -12.84 -4.65
N LEU A 84 -5.71 -12.05 -3.67
CA LEU A 84 -4.45 -11.32 -3.74
C LEU A 84 -3.63 -11.55 -2.47
N GLU A 85 -2.39 -11.98 -2.63
CA GLU A 85 -1.38 -11.98 -1.58
C GLU A 85 -0.40 -10.83 -1.82
N VAL A 86 -0.28 -9.91 -0.86
CA VAL A 86 0.76 -8.88 -0.85
C VAL A 86 1.67 -9.13 0.34
N SER A 87 2.96 -9.32 0.10
CA SER A 87 3.95 -9.46 1.15
C SER A 87 5.06 -8.43 0.99
N VAL A 88 5.21 -7.58 1.99
CA VAL A 88 6.27 -6.58 2.10
C VAL A 88 7.08 -6.94 3.33
N SER A 89 8.37 -7.26 3.14
CA SER A 89 9.26 -7.63 4.23
C SER A 89 10.60 -6.93 4.11
N GLY A 90 11.11 -6.36 5.19
CA GLY A 90 12.39 -5.66 5.16
C GLY A 90 12.40 -4.41 4.29
N LEU A 91 11.23 -3.79 4.02
CA LEU A 91 11.20 -2.53 3.26
C LEU A 91 11.81 -1.43 4.13
N SER A 92 12.88 -0.80 3.65
CA SER A 92 13.56 0.27 4.37
C SER A 92 13.53 1.54 3.54
N GLY A 93 13.03 2.63 4.08
CA GLY A 93 13.08 3.90 3.38
C GLY A 93 12.96 5.11 4.28
N ASP A 94 13.77 6.11 3.98
CA ASP A 94 13.86 7.38 4.70
C ASP A 94 12.92 8.45 4.13
N TYR A 95 12.50 8.30 2.87
CA TYR A 95 11.54 9.17 2.22
C TYR A 95 10.69 8.40 1.20
N CYS A 96 9.72 7.61 1.69
CA CYS A 96 8.80 6.87 0.83
C CYS A 96 7.44 6.57 1.48
N SER A 97 6.52 6.07 0.65
CA SER A 97 5.16 5.72 1.07
C SER A 97 4.67 4.44 0.40
N LEU A 98 3.97 3.61 1.17
CA LEU A 98 3.21 2.45 0.72
C LEU A 98 1.72 2.81 0.69
N VAL A 99 1.09 2.66 -0.46
CA VAL A 99 -0.26 3.15 -0.72
C VAL A 99 -1.15 2.02 -1.23
N PHE A 100 -2.24 1.75 -0.52
CA PHE A 100 -3.34 0.94 -1.00
C PHE A 100 -4.45 1.88 -1.46
N VAL A 101 -4.86 1.71 -2.72
CA VAL A 101 -5.88 2.56 -3.34
C VAL A 101 -6.90 1.69 -4.05
N HIS A 102 -8.17 2.07 -3.96
CA HIS A 102 -9.29 1.35 -4.57
C HIS A 102 -9.56 -0.03 -3.93
N ASN A 103 -10.62 -0.71 -4.38
CA ASN A 103 -11.11 -1.93 -3.75
C ASN A 103 -10.22 -3.13 -4.11
N LEU A 104 -9.63 -3.78 -3.11
CA LEU A 104 -8.84 -5.00 -3.34
C LEU A 104 -9.78 -6.20 -3.55
N PRO A 105 -9.33 -7.26 -4.26
CA PRO A 105 -10.12 -8.49 -4.37
C PRO A 105 -10.63 -9.00 -3.02
N ALA A 106 -11.75 -9.74 -3.03
CA ALA A 106 -12.16 -10.48 -1.84
C ALA A 106 -11.05 -11.47 -1.44
N HIS A 107 -10.97 -11.82 -0.15
CA HIS A 107 -9.94 -12.75 0.33
C HIS A 107 -8.49 -12.28 0.05
N THR A 108 -8.27 -10.98 0.16
CA THR A 108 -6.92 -10.40 0.06
C THR A 108 -6.18 -10.57 1.39
N ASN A 109 -4.92 -11.01 1.33
CA ASN A 109 -4.03 -11.04 2.48
C ASN A 109 -2.82 -10.12 2.23
N VAL A 110 -2.73 -9.05 3.00
CA VAL A 110 -1.61 -8.11 2.99
C VAL A 110 -0.80 -8.30 4.27
N THR A 111 0.50 -8.53 4.11
CA THR A 111 1.47 -8.58 5.20
C THR A 111 2.55 -7.55 4.96
N VAL A 112 2.78 -6.69 5.95
CA VAL A 112 3.92 -5.76 6.00
C VAL A 112 4.68 -6.08 7.27
N ARG A 113 5.94 -6.49 7.17
CA ARG A 113 6.70 -6.89 8.36
C ARG A 113 8.15 -6.46 8.34
N ASP A 114 8.72 -6.34 9.53
CA ASP A 114 10.15 -6.10 9.75
C ASP A 114 10.67 -4.92 8.91
N SER A 115 9.86 -3.86 8.78
CA SER A 115 10.06 -2.76 7.83
C SER A 115 10.23 -1.42 8.56
N THR A 116 10.90 -0.46 7.93
CA THR A 116 11.00 0.92 8.40
C THR A 116 10.65 1.84 7.24
N ILE A 117 9.51 2.53 7.32
CA ILE A 117 9.02 3.41 6.27
C ILE A 117 8.86 4.81 6.85
N VAL A 118 9.64 5.75 6.33
CA VAL A 118 9.67 7.13 6.80
C VAL A 118 9.25 8.06 5.65
N THR A 119 8.40 9.02 5.95
CA THR A 119 8.17 10.19 5.09
C THR A 119 8.90 11.39 5.68
N ALA A 120 10.13 11.63 5.21
CA ALA A 120 10.97 12.76 5.66
C ALA A 120 10.45 14.15 5.24
N GLY A 121 9.57 14.22 4.24
CA GLY A 121 9.04 15.47 3.70
C GLY A 121 7.65 15.30 3.07
N PRO A 122 7.15 16.34 2.36
CA PRO A 122 5.83 16.33 1.76
C PRO A 122 5.73 15.34 0.58
N MET A 123 4.69 14.50 0.58
CA MET A 123 4.47 13.49 -0.46
C MET A 123 3.54 14.01 -1.56
N ARG A 124 3.73 13.53 -2.80
CA ARG A 124 2.89 13.89 -3.96
C ARG A 124 2.21 12.66 -4.53
N TYR A 125 0.99 12.39 -4.08
CA TYR A 125 0.20 11.22 -4.47
C TYR A 125 -0.47 11.36 -5.85
N SER A 126 0.31 11.64 -6.89
CA SER A 126 -0.21 11.91 -8.25
C SER A 126 -0.93 10.72 -8.90
N GLN A 127 -0.71 9.51 -8.38
CA GLN A 127 -1.35 8.27 -8.87
C GLN A 127 -2.74 8.02 -8.28
N VAL A 128 -3.22 8.90 -7.40
CA VAL A 128 -4.51 8.77 -6.71
C VAL A 128 -5.33 10.03 -6.95
N SER A 129 -6.39 9.89 -7.76
CA SER A 129 -7.34 10.98 -7.96
C SER A 129 -8.09 11.27 -6.66
N GLY A 130 -8.23 12.55 -6.30
CA GLY A 130 -8.98 12.99 -5.11
C GLY A 130 -8.22 12.90 -3.78
N LEU A 131 -6.96 12.43 -3.77
CA LEU A 131 -6.12 12.43 -2.57
C LEU A 131 -5.37 13.77 -2.42
N THR A 132 -6.08 14.79 -1.95
CA THR A 132 -5.53 16.15 -1.78
C THR A 132 -5.04 16.46 -0.37
N ASP A 133 -5.58 15.76 0.64
CA ASP A 133 -5.39 16.15 2.04
C ASP A 133 -4.28 15.38 2.75
N ALA A 134 -3.71 14.35 2.09
CA ALA A 134 -2.57 13.61 2.63
C ALA A 134 -1.28 14.40 2.42
N VAL A 135 -0.76 14.98 3.51
CA VAL A 135 0.47 15.78 3.50
C VAL A 135 1.71 14.90 3.35
N ALA A 136 1.86 13.93 4.24
CA ALA A 136 2.93 12.94 4.23
C ALA A 136 2.50 11.76 5.11
N SER A 137 2.46 10.57 4.52
CA SER A 137 2.15 9.36 5.27
C SER A 137 2.88 8.12 4.73
N PRO A 138 3.61 7.38 5.59
CA PRO A 138 4.26 6.12 5.24
C PRO A 138 3.29 5.05 4.77
N LEU A 139 2.08 4.98 5.35
CA LEU A 139 1.03 4.03 4.98
C LEU A 139 -0.27 4.76 4.67
N VAL A 140 -0.78 4.60 3.45
CA VAL A 140 -2.01 5.24 2.98
C VAL A 140 -3.03 4.18 2.58
N LEU A 141 -4.26 4.32 3.08
CA LEU A 141 -5.44 3.61 2.62
C LEU A 141 -6.41 4.63 2.01
N HIS A 142 -6.69 4.53 0.71
CA HIS A 142 -7.56 5.48 0.02
C HIS A 142 -8.64 4.81 -0.82
N ALA A 143 -9.90 5.19 -0.61
CA ALA A 143 -11.06 4.66 -1.35
C ALA A 143 -11.05 3.11 -1.39
N THR A 144 -10.71 2.47 -0.27
CA THR A 144 -10.37 1.04 -0.20
C THR A 144 -11.42 0.26 0.57
N SER A 145 -12.07 -0.70 -0.07
CA SER A 145 -12.89 -1.73 0.57
C SER A 145 -12.13 -3.05 0.68
N LEU A 146 -12.15 -3.63 1.88
CA LEU A 146 -11.59 -4.93 2.21
C LEU A 146 -12.72 -5.89 2.58
N LEU A 147 -12.94 -6.91 1.76
CA LEU A 147 -13.98 -7.92 1.95
C LEU A 147 -13.39 -9.30 2.27
N ARG A 148 -13.63 -9.79 3.50
CA ARG A 148 -13.08 -11.07 3.99
C ARG A 148 -11.56 -11.11 3.83
N SER A 149 -10.91 -9.99 4.11
CA SER A 149 -9.51 -9.72 3.83
C SER A 149 -8.75 -9.37 5.12
N GLN A 150 -7.44 -9.45 5.07
CA GLN A 150 -6.56 -9.05 6.17
C GLN A 150 -5.48 -8.12 5.68
N LEU A 151 -5.21 -7.06 6.45
CA LEU A 151 -3.99 -6.26 6.35
C LEU A 151 -3.30 -6.30 7.69
N ARG A 152 -2.15 -6.97 7.76
CA ARG A 152 -1.35 -7.09 8.98
C ARG A 152 -0.03 -6.35 8.78
N VAL A 153 0.24 -5.42 9.68
CA VAL A 153 1.52 -4.75 9.81
C VAL A 153 2.16 -5.23 11.10
N SER A 154 3.38 -5.76 11.04
CA SER A 154 4.06 -6.35 12.19
C SER A 154 5.51 -5.90 12.31
N ASN A 155 6.03 -5.68 13.53
CA ASN A 155 7.44 -5.31 13.76
C ASN A 155 7.93 -4.17 12.83
N THR A 156 7.10 -3.15 12.61
CA THR A 156 7.34 -2.13 11.58
C THR A 156 7.32 -0.75 12.20
N VAL A 157 8.19 0.14 11.71
CA VAL A 157 8.18 1.56 12.06
C VAL A 157 7.56 2.35 10.91
N LEU A 158 6.48 3.06 11.18
CA LEU A 158 5.86 4.02 10.28
C LEU A 158 6.05 5.41 10.86
N ARG A 159 6.88 6.23 10.23
CA ARG A 159 7.24 7.56 10.74
C ARG A 159 6.99 8.67 9.74
N SER A 160 6.18 9.66 10.11
CA SER A 160 6.10 10.93 9.38
C SER A 160 6.87 12.02 10.12
N LEU A 161 7.80 12.66 9.42
CA LEU A 161 8.58 13.79 9.95
C LEU A 161 8.02 15.16 9.54
N GLN A 162 7.05 15.17 8.63
CA GLN A 162 6.48 16.38 8.07
C GLN A 162 5.39 16.97 8.97
N THR A 163 5.39 18.30 9.12
CA THR A 163 4.34 19.04 9.82
C THR A 163 2.96 18.76 9.23
N GLY A 164 2.03 18.34 10.11
CA GLY A 164 0.68 17.91 9.72
C GLY A 164 0.62 16.54 9.01
N GLY A 165 1.72 15.79 8.98
CA GLY A 165 1.74 14.43 8.47
C GLY A 165 1.18 13.40 9.47
N SER A 166 1.07 12.16 9.02
CA SER A 166 0.53 11.06 9.82
C SER A 166 1.22 9.73 9.53
N ALA A 167 1.36 8.85 10.52
CA ALA A 167 1.98 7.54 10.28
C ALA A 167 1.09 6.62 9.42
N VAL A 168 -0.23 6.70 9.62
CA VAL A 168 -1.25 6.06 8.77
C VAL A 168 -2.29 7.09 8.35
N TYR A 169 -2.57 7.16 7.05
CA TYR A 169 -3.63 8.01 6.50
C TYR A 169 -4.77 7.17 5.91
N VAL A 170 -6.00 7.58 6.19
CA VAL A 170 -7.24 6.99 5.69
C VAL A 170 -8.06 8.09 5.00
N GLY A 171 -8.38 7.90 3.72
CA GLY A 171 -9.18 8.85 2.95
C GLY A 171 -10.04 8.21 1.86
N GLY A 172 -10.90 8.99 1.21
CA GLY A 172 -11.76 8.51 0.12
C GLY A 172 -12.82 7.48 0.53
N GLY A 173 -13.00 7.24 1.84
CA GLY A 173 -13.76 6.12 2.38
C GLY A 173 -12.94 4.84 2.46
N VAL A 174 -12.97 4.17 3.62
CA VAL A 174 -12.40 2.84 3.81
C VAL A 174 -13.41 1.96 4.53
N ASP A 175 -13.68 0.80 3.95
CA ASP A 175 -14.70 -0.13 4.42
C ASP A 175 -14.06 -1.48 4.73
N LEU A 176 -14.18 -1.93 5.98
CA LEU A 176 -13.83 -3.28 6.39
C LEU A 176 -15.13 -4.09 6.54
N LEU A 177 -15.27 -5.16 5.76
CA LEU A 177 -16.39 -6.09 5.84
C LEU A 177 -15.87 -7.52 6.07
N SER A 178 -16.09 -8.03 7.29
CA SER A 178 -15.49 -9.29 7.76
C SER A 178 -13.98 -9.33 7.59
N SER A 179 -13.32 -8.19 7.81
CA SER A 179 -11.90 -7.99 7.53
C SER A 179 -11.14 -7.50 8.74
N ALA A 180 -9.84 -7.75 8.77
CA ALA A 180 -8.99 -7.35 9.89
C ALA A 180 -7.85 -6.43 9.41
N VAL A 181 -7.70 -5.28 10.06
CA VAL A 181 -6.47 -4.50 10.01
C VAL A 181 -5.77 -4.66 11.36
N VAL A 182 -4.56 -5.22 11.36
CA VAL A 182 -3.84 -5.56 12.59
C VAL A 182 -2.48 -4.87 12.59
N LEU A 183 -2.19 -4.10 13.64
CA LEU A 183 -0.92 -3.42 13.89
C LEU A 183 -0.25 -4.07 15.11
N ASP A 184 0.69 -4.98 14.88
CA ASP A 184 1.29 -5.83 15.92
C ASP A 184 2.78 -5.53 16.11
N GLY A 185 3.15 -4.94 17.25
CA GLY A 185 4.53 -4.47 17.45
C GLY A 185 4.93 -3.35 16.47
N VAL A 186 3.99 -2.47 16.13
CA VAL A 186 4.20 -1.35 15.20
C VAL A 186 4.47 -0.05 15.94
N SER A 187 5.49 0.71 15.53
CA SER A 187 5.71 2.08 15.99
C SER A 187 5.04 3.05 15.02
N LEU A 188 4.05 3.81 15.50
CA LEU A 188 3.38 4.86 14.73
C LEU A 188 3.86 6.23 15.23
N GLU A 189 4.65 6.91 14.41
CA GLU A 189 5.30 8.15 14.79
C GLU A 189 4.92 9.28 13.84
N ALA A 190 4.45 10.39 14.38
CA ALA A 190 4.19 11.60 13.61
C ALA A 190 4.75 12.79 14.38
N SER A 191 5.71 13.48 13.79
CA SER A 191 6.32 14.68 14.36
C SER A 191 6.03 15.87 13.45
N GLY A 192 5.70 17.01 14.04
CA GLY A 192 5.55 18.27 13.31
C GLY A 192 4.26 19.02 13.65
N GLY A 193 4.08 19.35 14.92
CA GLY A 193 3.06 20.31 15.34
C GLY A 193 1.68 19.71 15.64
N PRO A 194 0.69 20.59 15.92
CA PRO A 194 -0.58 20.21 16.56
C PRO A 194 -1.51 19.35 15.69
N THR A 195 -1.22 19.24 14.39
CA THR A 195 -1.98 18.44 13.43
C THR A 195 -1.33 17.09 13.11
N ALA A 196 -0.16 16.80 13.69
CA ALA A 196 0.48 15.49 13.56
C ALA A 196 -0.36 14.42 14.26
N SER A 197 -0.50 13.25 13.64
CA SER A 197 -1.32 12.15 14.18
C SER A 197 -0.75 10.78 13.84
N ALA A 198 -0.85 9.84 14.79
CA ALA A 198 -0.44 8.46 14.53
C ALA A 198 -1.30 7.84 13.41
N MET A 199 -2.61 8.02 13.49
CA MET A 199 -3.55 7.65 12.45
C MET A 199 -4.49 8.83 12.16
N HIS A 200 -4.66 9.16 10.89
CA HIS A 200 -5.53 10.24 10.43
C HIS A 200 -6.62 9.69 9.53
N VAL A 201 -7.89 9.98 9.85
CA VAL A 201 -9.02 9.79 8.93
C VAL A 201 -9.42 11.16 8.42
N ALA A 202 -9.39 11.35 7.10
CA ALA A 202 -9.74 12.63 6.48
C ALA A 202 -11.18 13.03 6.83
N SER A 203 -11.42 14.33 7.01
CA SER A 203 -12.69 14.87 7.52
C SER A 203 -13.90 14.55 6.65
N SER A 204 -13.72 14.45 5.33
CA SER A 204 -14.74 14.07 4.34
C SER A 204 -14.88 12.56 4.18
N SER A 205 -14.08 11.76 4.89
CA SER A 205 -14.00 10.32 4.76
C SER A 205 -14.60 9.59 5.94
N ARG A 206 -14.86 8.29 5.75
CA ARG A 206 -15.34 7.38 6.80
C ARG A 206 -14.46 6.14 6.82
N LEU A 207 -14.15 5.66 8.01
CA LEU A 207 -13.60 4.34 8.25
C LEU A 207 -14.72 3.47 8.86
N SER A 208 -15.21 2.48 8.12
CA SER A 208 -16.32 1.61 8.53
C SER A 208 -15.82 0.21 8.87
N LEU A 209 -16.33 -0.36 9.97
CA LEU A 209 -16.08 -1.73 10.37
C LEU A 209 -17.42 -2.48 10.45
N ARG A 210 -17.58 -3.54 9.66
CA ARG A 210 -18.81 -4.33 9.54
C ARG A 210 -18.53 -5.83 9.56
N GLY A 211 -19.52 -6.63 9.94
CA GLY A 211 -19.48 -8.10 9.81
C GLY A 211 -18.32 -8.79 10.53
N HIS A 212 -18.08 -8.49 11.81
CA HIS A 212 -16.93 -8.98 12.60
C HIS A 212 -15.57 -8.43 12.18
N SER A 213 -15.55 -7.26 11.54
CA SER A 213 -14.29 -6.59 11.23
C SER A 213 -13.59 -6.08 12.49
N VAL A 214 -12.26 -6.04 12.43
CA VAL A 214 -11.40 -5.59 13.52
C VAL A 214 -10.37 -4.60 12.99
N LEU A 215 -10.13 -3.55 13.76
CA LEU A 215 -8.94 -2.70 13.69
C LEU A 215 -8.27 -2.80 15.06
N SER A 216 -7.10 -3.42 15.15
CA SER A 216 -6.41 -3.70 16.42
C SER A 216 -4.93 -3.41 16.34
#